data_AF-A0A6J4R8E8-F1
#
_entry.id   AF-A0A6J4R8E8-F1
#
_cell.length_a   1.000
_cell.length_b   1.000
_cell.length_c   1.000
_cell.angle_alpha   90.00
_cell.angle_beta   90.00
_cell.angle_gamma   90.00
#
_symmetry.space_group_name_H-M   'P 1'
#
loop_
_entity.id
_entity.type
_entity.pdbx_description
1 polymer ?
#
loop_
_entity_poly.entity_id
_entity_poly.type
_entity_poly.pdbx_seq_one_letter_code
_entity_poly.pdbx_strand_id
1 'polypeptide(L)'
;MLARAWPFIVAECRRVLGSELHYQAVVYYCLRLHGEVPLEQLGMNVKMWIDNPVSELFRQLDLKKHEHYRGGFEPIPDVCLFSTRVEGDWRRRKRKETLETLLLAIEIKASERANSRLGPGEIIRDIMKVAAHREEAEARGSSFSPVVMVIDTAPEHSEQMTFYGLRESEARAREVPVGFLYVSPSDEINTLPLA
;
A
#
# COMPACT_ATOMS: atom_id res chain seq x y z
N MET A 1 13.61 -6.99 2.60
CA MET A 1 13.57 -6.33 1.28
C MET A 1 13.13 -4.87 1.37
N LEU A 2 11.85 -4.61 1.69
CA LEU A 2 11.34 -3.24 1.89
C LEU A 2 12.09 -2.48 3.00
N ALA A 3 12.40 -3.14 4.13
CA ALA A 3 13.23 -2.55 5.19
C ALA A 3 14.63 -2.11 4.71
N ARG A 4 15.23 -2.78 3.72
CA ARG A 4 16.52 -2.38 3.13
C ARG A 4 16.38 -1.20 2.15
N ALA A 5 15.28 -1.15 1.41
CA ALA A 5 14.99 -0.06 0.48
C ALA A 5 14.53 1.21 1.19
N TRP A 6 13.96 1.09 2.41
CA TRP A 6 13.35 2.19 3.15
C TRP A 6 14.24 3.43 3.33
N PRO A 7 15.52 3.34 3.74
CA PRO A 7 16.37 4.53 3.87
C PRO A 7 16.54 5.31 2.54
N PHE A 8 16.51 4.61 1.41
CA PHE A 8 16.63 5.21 0.08
C PHE A 8 15.33 5.86 -0.36
N ILE A 9 14.19 5.22 -0.06
CA ILE A 9 12.85 5.81 -0.27
C ILE A 9 12.74 7.11 0.51
N VAL A 10 13.12 7.11 1.79
CA VAL A 10 13.16 8.30 2.65
C VAL A 10 14.02 9.40 2.03
N ALA A 11 15.23 9.06 1.59
CA ALA A 11 16.16 10.03 1.01
C ALA A 11 15.62 10.67 -0.28
N GLU A 12 15.04 9.87 -1.17
CA GLU A 12 14.43 10.36 -2.42
C GLU A 12 13.22 11.26 -2.13
N CYS A 13 12.27 10.80 -1.29
CA CYS A 13 11.05 11.54 -0.98
C CYS A 13 11.29 12.86 -0.23
N ARG A 14 12.39 12.98 0.53
CA ARG A 14 12.80 14.25 1.15
C ARG A 14 13.47 15.22 0.16
N ARG A 15 14.03 14.71 -0.93
CA ARG A 15 14.77 15.50 -1.94
C ARG A 15 13.90 15.96 -3.09
N VAL A 16 12.95 15.13 -3.51
CA VAL A 16 12.06 15.40 -4.63
C VAL A 16 10.63 15.38 -4.12
N LEU A 17 10.01 16.55 -4.15
CA LEU A 17 8.62 16.73 -3.77
C LEU A 17 7.73 16.44 -4.98
N GLY A 18 6.79 15.54 -4.82
CA GLY A 18 5.86 15.16 -5.87
C GLY A 18 4.50 14.76 -5.32
N SER A 19 3.64 14.31 -6.23
CA SER A 19 2.34 13.74 -5.90
C SER A 19 2.43 12.23 -5.68
N GLU A 20 1.33 11.61 -5.28
CA GLU A 20 1.25 10.18 -4.98
C GLU A 20 1.89 9.28 -6.07
N LEU A 21 1.57 9.50 -7.35
CA LEU A 21 2.13 8.72 -8.46
C LEU A 21 3.66 8.84 -8.59
N HIS A 22 4.23 10.00 -8.27
CA HIS A 22 5.68 10.16 -8.23
C HIS A 22 6.29 9.26 -7.16
N TYR A 23 5.71 9.26 -5.95
CA TYR A 23 6.20 8.43 -4.86
C TYR A 23 6.00 6.94 -5.10
N GLN A 24 4.93 6.52 -5.79
CA GLN A 24 4.79 5.14 -6.25
C GLN A 24 5.98 4.71 -7.12
N ALA A 25 6.38 5.56 -8.07
CA ALA A 25 7.53 5.31 -8.94
C ALA A 25 8.86 5.29 -8.16
N VAL A 26 9.05 6.19 -7.19
CA VAL A 26 10.22 6.19 -6.29
C VAL A 26 10.30 4.89 -5.50
N VAL A 27 9.20 4.46 -4.88
CA VAL A 27 9.16 3.20 -4.10
C VAL A 27 9.45 2.00 -4.99
N TYR A 28 8.84 1.93 -6.18
CA TYR A 28 9.11 0.90 -7.18
C TYR A 28 10.60 0.86 -7.54
N TYR A 29 11.18 2.02 -7.86
CA TYR A 29 12.59 2.13 -8.22
C TYR A 29 13.53 1.69 -7.09
N CYS A 30 13.30 2.16 -5.86
CA CYS A 30 14.11 1.81 -4.70
C CYS A 30 14.01 0.32 -4.34
N LEU A 31 12.83 -0.29 -4.49
CA LEU A 31 12.66 -1.74 -4.32
C LEU A 31 13.47 -2.53 -5.33
N ARG A 32 13.51 -2.10 -6.59
CA ARG A 32 14.35 -2.73 -7.62
C ARG A 32 15.84 -2.59 -7.31
N LEU A 33 16.30 -1.37 -7.02
CA LEU A 33 17.73 -1.07 -6.91
C LEU A 33 18.34 -1.48 -5.55
N HIS A 34 17.64 -1.22 -4.46
CA HIS A 34 18.14 -1.41 -3.09
C HIS A 34 17.43 -2.53 -2.34
N GLY A 35 16.20 -2.86 -2.75
CA GLY A 35 15.54 -4.07 -2.32
C GLY A 35 16.12 -5.34 -2.99
N GLU A 36 16.73 -5.18 -4.17
CA GLU A 36 17.16 -6.27 -5.07
C GLU A 36 15.98 -7.11 -5.57
N VAL A 37 14.82 -6.46 -5.78
CA VAL A 37 13.63 -7.12 -6.35
C VAL A 37 13.80 -7.27 -7.87
N PRO A 38 13.71 -8.49 -8.42
CA PRO A 38 13.66 -8.69 -9.87
C PRO A 38 12.44 -8.04 -10.51
N LEU A 39 12.58 -7.56 -11.75
CA LEU A 39 11.52 -6.85 -12.47
C LEU A 39 10.25 -7.70 -12.61
N GLU A 40 10.42 -9.00 -12.83
CA GLU A 40 9.37 -10.00 -13.02
C GLU A 40 8.57 -10.27 -11.74
N GLN A 41 9.02 -9.75 -10.60
CA GLN A 41 8.38 -9.89 -9.29
C GLN A 41 7.79 -8.57 -8.77
N LEU A 42 7.92 -7.46 -9.49
CA LEU A 42 7.52 -6.14 -9.01
C LEU A 42 6.43 -5.53 -9.90
N GLY A 43 5.23 -5.37 -9.33
CA GLY A 43 4.10 -4.72 -9.98
C GLY A 43 3.82 -3.33 -9.41
N MET A 44 3.26 -2.45 -10.23
CA MET A 44 2.75 -1.15 -9.83
C MET A 44 1.31 -1.01 -10.34
N ASN A 45 0.39 -0.55 -9.49
CA ASN A 45 -1.03 -0.41 -9.83
C ASN A 45 -1.67 -1.70 -10.39
N VAL A 46 -1.39 -2.85 -9.75
CA VAL A 46 -1.83 -4.15 -10.24
C VAL A 46 -3.29 -4.39 -9.89
N LYS A 47 -4.12 -4.56 -10.92
CA LYS A 47 -5.55 -4.82 -10.78
C LYS A 47 -5.82 -6.30 -10.45
N MET A 48 -6.36 -6.57 -9.27
CA MET A 48 -6.64 -7.94 -8.82
C MET A 48 -8.13 -8.14 -8.64
N TRP A 49 -8.82 -8.72 -9.63
CA TRP A 49 -10.25 -9.01 -9.47
C TRP A 49 -10.47 -10.15 -8.49
N ILE A 50 -11.29 -9.92 -7.47
CA ILE A 50 -11.69 -10.88 -6.46
C ILE A 50 -13.20 -11.08 -6.58
N ASP A 51 -13.61 -12.26 -7.03
CA ASP A 51 -15.01 -12.67 -7.07
C ASP A 51 -15.49 -13.13 -5.70
N ASN A 52 -16.76 -12.84 -5.38
CA ASN A 52 -17.43 -13.24 -4.14
C ASN A 52 -16.60 -12.89 -2.88
N PRO A 53 -16.37 -11.58 -2.59
CA PRO A 53 -15.54 -11.16 -1.47
C PRO A 53 -16.07 -11.70 -0.15
N VAL A 54 -15.16 -12.13 0.72
CA VAL A 54 -15.50 -12.66 2.05
C VAL A 54 -15.34 -11.60 3.15
N SER A 55 -14.42 -10.66 2.96
CA SER A 55 -14.17 -9.58 3.89
C SER A 55 -15.35 -8.63 3.94
N GLU A 56 -15.68 -8.18 5.14
CA GLU A 56 -16.85 -7.31 5.35
C GLU A 56 -16.73 -6.01 4.55
N LEU A 57 -15.53 -5.41 4.54
CA LEU A 57 -15.29 -4.18 3.80
C LEU A 57 -15.53 -4.36 2.30
N PHE A 58 -15.00 -5.42 1.68
CA PHE A 58 -15.16 -5.60 0.23
C PHE A 58 -16.60 -6.02 -0.13
N ARG A 59 -17.31 -6.76 0.73
CA ARG A 59 -18.76 -7.00 0.56
C ARG A 59 -19.54 -5.69 0.57
N GLN A 60 -19.28 -4.81 1.52
CA GLN A 60 -19.94 -3.50 1.60
C GLN A 60 -19.63 -2.63 0.37
N LEU A 61 -18.39 -2.65 -0.11
CA LEU A 61 -17.98 -1.91 -1.31
C LEU A 61 -18.61 -2.49 -2.59
N ASP A 62 -18.75 -3.81 -2.68
CA ASP A 62 -19.47 -4.46 -3.78
C ASP A 62 -20.94 -4.06 -3.80
N LEU A 63 -21.63 -4.09 -2.64
CA LEU A 63 -23.04 -3.71 -2.52
C LEU A 63 -23.32 -2.25 -2.89
N LYS A 64 -22.34 -1.35 -2.77
CA LYS A 64 -22.45 0.05 -3.20
C LYS A 64 -22.42 0.24 -4.72
N LYS A 65 -21.98 -0.78 -5.48
CA LYS A 65 -22.00 -0.72 -6.94
C LYS A 65 -23.41 -0.87 -7.47
N HIS A 66 -23.62 -0.36 -8.68
CA HIS A 66 -24.83 -0.64 -9.45
C HIS A 66 -24.97 -2.17 -9.62
N GLU A 67 -26.20 -2.69 -9.56
CA GLU A 67 -26.48 -4.13 -9.47
C GLU A 67 -25.81 -4.98 -10.56
N HIS A 68 -25.79 -4.49 -11.81
CA HIS A 68 -25.09 -5.14 -12.94
C HIS A 68 -23.56 -5.19 -12.82
N TYR A 69 -22.96 -4.48 -11.87
CA TYR A 69 -21.52 -4.43 -11.63
C TYR A 69 -21.12 -5.04 -10.27
N ARG A 70 -22.08 -5.69 -9.58
CA ARG A 70 -21.84 -6.44 -8.33
C ARG A 70 -21.26 -7.83 -8.61
N GLY A 71 -20.81 -8.51 -7.56
CA GLY A 71 -20.28 -9.88 -7.60
C GLY A 71 -18.78 -9.98 -7.40
N GLY A 72 -18.11 -8.87 -7.08
CA GLY A 72 -16.67 -8.88 -6.82
C GLY A 72 -16.08 -7.52 -6.51
N PHE A 73 -14.83 -7.48 -6.10
CA PHE A 73 -14.10 -6.24 -5.84
C PHE A 73 -12.72 -6.29 -6.52
N GLU A 74 -12.20 -5.14 -6.94
CA GLU A 74 -10.89 -5.03 -7.59
C GLU A 74 -9.98 -4.13 -6.75
N PRO A 75 -9.28 -4.66 -5.74
CA PRO A 75 -8.18 -3.91 -5.13
C PRO A 75 -7.09 -3.65 -6.18
N ILE A 76 -6.49 -2.47 -6.07
CA ILE A 76 -5.39 -2.01 -6.91
C ILE A 76 -4.33 -1.44 -5.96
N PRO A 77 -3.45 -2.30 -5.38
CA PRO A 77 -2.37 -1.79 -4.57
C PRO A 77 -1.37 -1.02 -5.44
N ASP A 78 -0.79 0.03 -4.86
CA ASP A 78 0.09 0.93 -5.57
C ASP A 78 1.39 0.23 -5.99
N VAL A 79 1.98 -0.56 -5.09
CA VAL A 79 3.17 -1.38 -5.38
C VAL A 79 3.01 -2.77 -4.78
N CYS A 80 3.33 -3.80 -5.56
CA CYS A 80 3.22 -5.21 -5.18
C CYS A 80 4.54 -5.96 -5.39
N LEU A 81 4.87 -6.86 -4.47
CA LEU A 81 5.88 -7.90 -4.66
C LEU A 81 5.18 -9.23 -4.88
N PHE A 82 5.65 -10.00 -5.85
CA PHE A 82 5.17 -11.35 -6.13
C PHE A 82 6.30 -12.39 -5.97
N SER A 83 5.94 -13.64 -5.75
CA SER A 83 6.88 -14.76 -5.89
C SER A 83 7.27 -14.97 -7.36
N THR A 84 8.35 -15.69 -7.61
CA THR A 84 8.83 -16.01 -8.96
C THR A 84 7.80 -16.76 -9.82
N ARG A 85 6.83 -17.41 -9.19
CA ARG A 85 5.72 -18.10 -9.86
C ARG A 85 4.84 -17.19 -10.72
N VAL A 86 4.87 -15.87 -10.51
CA VAL A 86 4.06 -14.94 -11.33
C VAL A 86 4.62 -14.78 -12.75
N GLU A 87 5.91 -15.07 -12.96
CA GLU A 87 6.59 -14.99 -14.26
C GLU A 87 6.42 -13.65 -15.00
N GLY A 88 6.34 -12.54 -14.25
CA GLY A 88 6.12 -11.21 -14.83
C GLY A 88 4.72 -10.99 -15.45
N ASP A 89 3.75 -11.87 -15.20
CA ASP A 89 2.40 -11.75 -15.78
C ASP A 89 1.30 -11.68 -14.71
N TRP A 90 0.96 -10.45 -14.32
CA TRP A 90 -0.13 -10.15 -13.38
C TRP A 90 -1.36 -9.54 -14.07
N ARG A 91 -1.56 -9.80 -15.37
CA ARG A 91 -2.76 -9.30 -16.08
C ARG A 91 -4.03 -9.91 -15.51
N ARG A 92 -5.15 -9.18 -15.58
CA ARG A 92 -6.48 -9.57 -15.04
C ARG A 92 -6.93 -11.01 -15.31
N ARG A 93 -6.56 -11.61 -16.46
CA ARG A 93 -6.90 -13.00 -16.79
C ARG A 93 -6.22 -14.05 -15.90
N LYS A 94 -5.13 -13.67 -15.22
CA LYS A 94 -4.39 -14.48 -14.25
C LYS A 94 -4.77 -14.16 -12.80
N ARG A 95 -5.91 -13.48 -12.54
CA ARG A 95 -6.31 -12.98 -11.21
C ARG A 95 -6.08 -13.92 -10.03
N LYS A 96 -6.36 -15.23 -10.21
CA LYS A 96 -6.16 -16.24 -9.18
C LYS A 96 -4.68 -16.39 -8.84
N GLU A 97 -3.85 -16.62 -9.85
CA GLU A 97 -2.40 -16.75 -9.72
C GLU A 97 -1.77 -15.45 -9.21
N THR A 98 -2.23 -14.29 -9.68
CA THR A 98 -1.78 -12.97 -9.18
C THR A 98 -1.98 -12.84 -7.68
N LEU A 99 -3.16 -13.22 -7.16
CA LEU A 99 -3.45 -13.16 -5.73
C LEU A 99 -2.64 -14.20 -4.94
N GLU A 100 -2.58 -15.45 -5.43
CA GLU A 100 -1.87 -16.54 -4.78
C GLU A 100 -0.36 -16.32 -4.66
N THR A 101 0.21 -15.53 -5.58
CA THR A 101 1.65 -15.26 -5.64
C THR A 101 2.05 -13.94 -5.00
N LEU A 102 1.09 -13.15 -4.51
CA LEU A 102 1.34 -11.87 -3.84
C LEU A 102 2.08 -12.12 -2.51
N LEU A 103 3.17 -11.39 -2.29
CA LEU A 103 4.01 -11.47 -1.09
C LEU A 103 3.96 -10.18 -0.25
N LEU A 104 3.77 -9.04 -0.91
CA LEU A 104 3.70 -7.71 -0.30
C LEU A 104 2.75 -6.84 -1.12
N ALA A 105 1.87 -6.11 -0.45
CA ALA A 105 1.08 -5.05 -1.06
C ALA A 105 1.27 -3.76 -0.28
N ILE A 106 1.66 -2.69 -0.97
CA ILE A 106 1.91 -1.37 -0.41
C ILE A 106 0.85 -0.41 -0.95
N GLU A 107 0.19 0.29 -0.04
CA GLU A 107 -0.63 1.48 -0.33
C GLU A 107 0.16 2.72 0.09
N ILE A 108 0.28 3.69 -0.80
CA ILE A 108 1.07 4.91 -0.62
C ILE A 108 0.11 6.10 -0.52
N LYS A 109 0.32 6.96 0.47
CA LYS A 109 -0.41 8.21 0.62
C LYS A 109 0.56 9.38 0.78
N ALA A 110 0.33 10.44 0.02
CA ALA A 110 1.12 11.66 0.07
C ALA A 110 0.37 12.79 0.78
N SER A 111 1.08 13.64 1.51
CA SER A 111 0.50 14.84 2.14
C SER A 111 0.46 16.07 1.25
N GLU A 112 1.04 16.03 0.04
CA GLU A 112 1.05 17.14 -0.92
C GLU A 112 -0.37 17.64 -1.21
N ARG A 113 -0.76 18.75 -0.56
CA ARG A 113 -2.08 19.37 -0.67
C ARG A 113 -1.99 20.85 -0.34
N ALA A 114 -2.10 21.70 -1.36
CA ALA A 114 -2.16 23.13 -1.15
C ALA A 114 -3.29 23.52 -0.17
N ASN A 115 -2.92 24.15 0.95
CA ASN A 115 -3.80 24.62 2.01
C ASN A 115 -4.57 23.52 2.76
N SER A 116 -4.11 22.26 2.72
CA SER A 116 -4.74 21.16 3.44
C SER A 116 -3.68 20.18 3.94
N ARG A 117 -4.12 19.12 4.61
CA ARG A 117 -3.23 18.05 5.09
C ARG A 117 -3.90 16.70 4.94
N LEU A 118 -3.10 15.65 5.02
CA LEU A 118 -3.61 14.28 5.05
C LEU A 118 -4.32 14.02 6.39
N GLY A 119 -5.58 13.60 6.32
CA GLY A 119 -6.36 13.27 7.52
C GLY A 119 -6.17 11.80 7.95
N PRO A 120 -6.27 11.49 9.26
CA PRO A 120 -6.17 10.10 9.74
C PRO A 120 -7.24 9.20 9.11
N GLY A 121 -8.43 9.74 8.84
CA GLY A 121 -9.52 8.98 8.23
C GLY A 121 -9.21 8.44 6.82
N GLU A 122 -8.32 9.09 6.06
CA GLU A 122 -7.88 8.59 4.75
C GLU A 122 -6.93 7.42 4.91
N ILE A 123 -5.92 7.58 5.76
CA ILE A 123 -4.91 6.56 6.04
C ILE A 123 -5.54 5.33 6.66
N ILE A 124 -6.46 5.51 7.62
CA ILE A 124 -7.22 4.42 8.24
C ILE A 124 -8.03 3.65 7.19
N ARG A 125 -8.64 4.34 6.21
CA ARG A 125 -9.34 3.63 5.12
C ARG A 125 -8.40 2.77 4.31
N ASP A 126 -7.20 3.25 3.98
CA ASP A 126 -6.22 2.44 3.24
C ASP A 126 -5.67 1.29 4.07
N ILE A 127 -5.41 1.49 5.37
CA ILE A 127 -5.05 0.44 6.34
C ILE A 127 -6.12 -0.67 6.32
N MET A 128 -7.40 -0.31 6.45
CA MET A 128 -8.48 -1.28 6.45
C MET A 128 -8.66 -1.96 5.09
N LYS A 129 -8.44 -1.23 3.98
CA LYS A 129 -8.51 -1.76 2.61
C LYS A 129 -7.44 -2.82 2.37
N VAL A 130 -6.19 -2.56 2.75
CA VAL A 130 -5.10 -3.52 2.56
C VAL A 130 -5.22 -4.70 3.53
N ALA A 131 -5.74 -4.48 4.74
CA ALA A 131 -6.07 -5.56 5.68
C ALA A 131 -7.18 -6.49 5.13
N ALA A 132 -8.26 -5.92 4.59
CA ALA A 132 -9.32 -6.68 3.93
C ALA A 132 -8.80 -7.45 2.71
N HIS A 133 -7.89 -6.87 1.94
CA HIS A 133 -7.25 -7.57 0.82
C HIS A 133 -6.46 -8.80 1.30
N ARG A 134 -5.74 -8.72 2.43
CA ARG A 134 -5.07 -9.88 3.03
C ARG A 134 -6.07 -10.96 3.44
N GLU A 135 -7.18 -10.59 4.06
CA GLU A 135 -8.25 -11.52 4.43
C GLU A 135 -8.79 -12.28 3.20
N GLU A 136 -8.97 -11.60 2.07
CA GLU A 136 -9.37 -12.26 0.82
C GLU A 136 -8.33 -13.26 0.30
N ALA A 137 -7.03 -12.93 0.41
CA ALA A 137 -5.94 -13.83 0.03
C ALA A 137 -5.91 -15.07 0.94
N GLU A 138 -6.08 -14.87 2.24
CA GLU A 138 -6.08 -15.92 3.28
C GLU A 138 -7.23 -16.90 3.09
N ALA A 139 -8.44 -16.39 2.82
CA ALA A 139 -9.59 -17.22 2.48
C ALA A 139 -9.39 -18.06 1.20
N ARG A 140 -8.41 -17.70 0.36
CA ARG A 140 -8.05 -18.40 -0.88
C ARG A 140 -6.75 -19.20 -0.78
N GLY A 141 -6.22 -19.39 0.43
CA GLY A 141 -5.07 -20.25 0.69
C GLY A 141 -3.70 -19.59 0.45
N SER A 142 -3.64 -18.26 0.45
CA SER A 142 -2.41 -17.47 0.31
C SER A 142 -2.34 -16.38 1.37
N SER A 143 -1.20 -15.75 1.59
CA SER A 143 -1.12 -14.58 2.47
C SER A 143 0.04 -13.70 2.02
N PHE A 144 -0.04 -12.42 2.36
CA PHE A 144 0.97 -11.43 2.01
C PHE A 144 1.14 -10.44 3.17
N SER A 145 2.23 -9.68 3.14
CA SER A 145 2.46 -8.59 4.08
C SER A 145 1.76 -7.30 3.60
N PRO A 146 0.73 -6.79 4.29
CA PRO A 146 0.11 -5.53 3.94
C PRO A 146 0.90 -4.36 4.55
N VAL A 147 1.13 -3.31 3.77
CA VAL A 147 1.84 -2.10 4.22
C VAL A 147 1.10 -0.85 3.78
N VAL A 148 1.01 0.13 4.66
CA VAL A 148 0.70 1.51 4.31
C VAL A 148 1.93 2.37 4.51
N MET A 149 2.24 3.19 3.50
CA MET A 149 3.37 4.09 3.49
C MET A 149 2.87 5.53 3.34
N VAL A 150 3.15 6.37 4.32
CA VAL A 150 2.77 7.77 4.34
C VAL A 150 3.99 8.64 4.04
N ILE A 151 3.92 9.38 2.95
CA ILE A 151 4.94 10.34 2.53
C ILE A 151 4.44 11.75 2.87
N ASP A 152 4.82 12.22 4.06
CA ASP A 152 4.40 13.47 4.66
C ASP A 152 5.47 14.58 4.51
N THR A 153 5.96 14.79 3.29
CA THR A 153 7.10 15.66 3.01
C THR A 153 6.71 17.08 2.61
N ALA A 154 5.48 17.51 2.88
CA ALA A 154 5.02 18.88 2.63
C ALA A 154 5.99 19.90 3.30
N PRO A 155 6.46 20.94 2.57
CA PRO A 155 7.37 21.94 3.13
C PRO A 155 6.74 22.72 4.28
N GLU A 156 5.45 23.03 4.14
CA GLU A 156 4.66 23.77 5.11
C GLU A 156 4.20 22.84 6.24
N HIS A 157 4.61 23.14 7.48
CA HIS A 157 4.20 22.37 8.66
C HIS A 157 2.66 22.36 8.86
N SER A 158 1.95 23.37 8.35
CA SER A 158 0.47 23.39 8.36
C SER A 158 -0.17 22.41 7.39
N GLU A 159 0.60 21.86 6.45
CA GLU A 159 0.15 20.86 5.47
C GLU A 159 0.60 19.44 5.84
N GLN A 160 1.51 19.34 6.80
CA GLN A 160 1.92 18.07 7.38
C GLN A 160 0.83 17.45 8.27
N MET A 161 0.88 16.14 8.45
CA MET A 161 0.02 15.45 9.41
C MET A 161 0.20 15.99 10.82
N THR A 162 -0.88 16.00 11.60
CA THR A 162 -0.76 16.29 13.03
C THR A 162 -0.19 15.09 13.77
N PHE A 163 0.51 15.35 14.87
CA PHE A 163 0.97 14.30 15.78
C PHE A 163 -0.15 13.34 16.18
N TYR A 164 -1.33 13.87 16.53
CA TYR A 164 -2.48 13.05 16.89
C TYR A 164 -2.94 12.15 15.74
N GLY A 165 -3.08 12.69 14.52
CA GLY A 165 -3.50 11.91 13.36
C GLY A 165 -2.50 10.82 12.97
N LEU A 166 -1.20 11.11 13.11
CA LEU A 166 -0.13 10.12 12.91
C LEU A 166 -0.23 8.98 13.92
N ARG A 167 -0.36 9.30 15.22
CA ARG A 167 -0.46 8.29 16.29
C ARG A 167 -1.73 7.46 16.19
N GLU A 168 -2.85 8.07 15.81
CA GLU A 168 -4.12 7.36 15.57
C GLU A 168 -3.98 6.36 14.42
N SER A 169 -3.36 6.78 13.31
CA SER A 169 -3.11 5.93 12.14
C SER A 169 -2.18 4.76 12.47
N GLU A 170 -1.09 5.02 13.19
CA GLU A 170 -0.14 4.00 13.64
C GLU A 170 -0.77 3.01 14.63
N ALA A 171 -1.61 3.49 15.55
CA ALA A 171 -2.37 2.63 16.46
C ALA A 171 -3.31 1.71 15.67
N ARG A 172 -4.06 2.25 14.70
CA ARG A 172 -4.93 1.46 13.85
C ARG A 172 -4.18 0.42 13.03
N ALA A 173 -3.03 0.76 12.46
CA ALA A 173 -2.21 -0.19 11.70
C ALA A 173 -1.78 -1.39 12.58
N ARG A 174 -1.46 -1.13 13.85
CA ARG A 174 -1.12 -2.18 14.83
C ARG A 174 -2.31 -3.06 15.21
N GLU A 175 -3.54 -2.53 15.23
CA GLU A 175 -4.75 -3.31 15.55
C GLU A 175 -5.11 -4.34 14.47
N VAL A 176 -4.80 -4.06 13.19
CA VAL A 176 -5.09 -4.96 12.05
C VAL A 176 -3.83 -5.57 11.40
N PRO A 177 -2.76 -5.80 12.19
CA PRO A 177 -1.40 -6.12 11.75
C PRO A 177 -0.99 -5.66 10.34
N VAL A 178 -1.06 -4.36 10.07
CA VAL A 178 -0.57 -3.72 8.84
C VAL A 178 0.74 -3.02 9.13
N GLY A 179 1.76 -3.24 8.28
CA GLY A 179 3.02 -2.50 8.38
C GLY A 179 2.80 -1.01 8.13
N PHE A 180 3.37 -0.15 8.97
CA PHE A 180 3.22 1.29 8.89
C PHE A 180 4.58 1.94 8.69
N LEU A 181 4.73 2.63 7.57
CA LEU A 181 5.91 3.42 7.23
C LEU A 181 5.50 4.88 7.12
N TYR A 182 6.28 5.78 7.70
CA TYR A 182 6.03 7.22 7.64
C TYR A 182 7.33 7.98 7.44
N VAL A 183 7.31 9.02 6.62
CA VAL A 183 8.43 9.95 6.46
C VAL A 183 7.93 11.38 6.37
N SER A 184 8.57 12.28 7.12
CA SER A 184 8.45 13.73 7.01
C SER A 184 9.83 14.37 6.82
N PRO A 185 9.95 15.71 6.69
CA PRO A 185 11.25 16.37 6.61
C PRO A 185 12.15 16.10 7.82
N SER A 186 11.57 15.90 9.01
CA SER A 186 12.31 15.74 10.28
C SER A 186 12.22 14.34 10.88
N ASP A 187 11.19 13.57 10.56
CA ASP A 187 10.86 12.34 11.28
C ASP A 187 10.64 11.17 10.32
N GLU A 188 10.75 9.96 10.85
CA GLU A 188 10.42 8.73 10.16
C GLU A 188 9.95 7.65 11.15
N ILE A 189 9.05 6.79 10.69
CA ILE A 189 8.59 5.60 11.41
C ILE A 189 8.74 4.41 10.49
N ASN A 190 9.28 3.32 11.02
CA ASN A 190 9.31 2.02 10.35
C ASN A 190 8.89 0.93 11.34
N THR A 191 7.69 0.38 11.17
CA THR A 191 7.19 -0.71 12.03
C THR A 191 7.46 -2.10 11.46
N LEU A 192 8.18 -2.22 10.33
CA LEU A 192 8.54 -3.52 9.80
C LEU A 192 9.58 -4.17 10.72
N PRO A 193 9.53 -5.50 10.93
CA PRO A 193 10.57 -6.18 11.66
C PRO A 193 11.91 -5.97 10.96
N LEU A 194 12.95 -5.66 11.75
CA LEU A 194 14.33 -5.72 11.27
C LEU A 194 14.61 -7.18 10.92
N ALA A 195 14.87 -7.42 9.63
CA ALA A 195 15.24 -8.73 9.12
C ALA A 195 16.71 -9.05 9.44
#